data_AF-A0A955YV67-F1
#
_entry.id   AF-A0A955YV67-F1
#
_cell.length_a   1.000
_cell.length_b   1.000
_cell.length_c   1.000
_cell.angle_alpha   90.00
_cell.angle_beta   90.00
_cell.angle_gamma   90.00
#
_symmetry.space_group_name_H-M   'P 1'
#
loop_
_entity.id
_entity.type
_entity.pdbx_description
1 polymer ?
#
loop_
_entity_poly.entity_id
_entity_poly.type
_entity_poly.pdbx_seq_one_letter_code
_entity_poly.pdbx_strand_id
1 'polypeptide(L)'
;MQLSPTGGRKDDPREAEEPRSAPSEGSASSDSSGSSPSGGGSAQPGRKAGKGDDSKGKNPNSVRKIRIERMMSKAELARRANLSVLTIDRVEKGFGCRMNTKRKILEALGLSLADRVRVFGEEE
;
A
#
# COMPACT_ATOMS: atom_id res chain seq x y z
N MET A 1 -56.75 32.95 40.43
CA MET A 1 -55.71 33.79 41.05
C MET A 1 -54.47 32.91 41.25
N GLN A 2 -53.34 33.18 40.56
CA GLN A 2 -52.29 34.12 40.99
C GLN A 2 -51.63 33.63 42.31
N LEU A 3 -50.31 33.45 42.48
CA LEU A 3 -49.11 33.78 41.71
C LEU A 3 -47.99 32.80 42.08
N SER A 4 -47.18 32.40 41.10
CA SER A 4 -45.82 31.91 41.34
C SER A 4 -44.85 33.09 41.26
N PRO A 5 -43.86 33.18 42.16
CA PRO A 5 -42.59 33.79 41.79
C PRO A 5 -41.40 33.01 42.40
N THR A 6 -40.14 33.07 41.97
CA THR A 6 -39.38 33.63 40.83
C THR A 6 -37.94 33.25 41.12
N GLY A 7 -37.15 32.91 40.09
CA GLY A 7 -35.69 33.13 40.03
C GLY A 7 -34.82 32.22 40.93
N GLY A 8 -33.74 31.61 40.47
CA GLY A 8 -32.90 31.89 39.32
C GLY A 8 -31.45 31.76 39.76
N ARG A 9 -30.66 31.03 38.96
CA ARG A 9 -29.19 31.04 38.79
C ARG A 9 -28.94 29.94 37.75
N LYS A 10 -28.73 30.26 36.46
CA LYS A 10 -27.47 30.76 35.86
C LYS A 10 -26.30 29.89 36.37
N ASP A 11 -25.57 29.14 35.55
CA ASP A 11 -24.94 29.55 34.29
C ASP A 11 -24.74 28.37 33.32
N ASP A 12 -25.14 28.57 32.06
CA ASP A 12 -24.67 27.83 30.88
C ASP A 12 -23.22 28.29 30.51
N PRO A 13 -22.65 27.86 29.37
CA PRO A 13 -21.57 26.90 29.24
C PRO A 13 -20.21 27.60 28.98
N ARG A 14 -19.08 26.95 29.26
CA ARG A 14 -17.80 27.43 28.73
C ARG A 14 -17.08 26.33 27.98
N GLU A 15 -17.25 26.39 26.67
CA GLU A 15 -16.35 25.81 25.67
C GLU A 15 -14.89 26.07 26.07
N ALA A 16 -14.10 25.00 26.10
CA ALA A 16 -12.66 25.09 26.11
C ALA A 16 -12.17 24.69 24.72
N GLU A 17 -11.81 25.70 23.94
CA GLU A 17 -11.17 25.58 22.64
C GLU A 17 -9.72 25.09 22.75
N GLU A 18 -9.35 24.10 21.94
CA GLU A 18 -8.02 24.03 21.29
C GLU A 18 -8.05 24.92 20.03
N PRO A 19 -6.93 25.31 19.37
CA PRO A 19 -5.49 25.16 19.67
C PRO A 19 -4.68 26.47 19.49
N ARG A 20 -3.56 26.66 20.21
CA ARG A 20 -2.57 27.71 19.84
C ARG A 20 -1.14 27.26 20.10
N SER A 21 -0.37 27.27 19.00
CA SER A 21 1.04 26.92 18.85
C SER A 21 1.99 27.75 19.72
N ALA A 22 3.07 27.13 20.21
CA ALA A 22 4.36 27.79 20.40
C ALA A 22 5.51 26.77 20.28
N PRO A 23 6.53 27.02 19.41
CA PRO A 23 7.74 26.21 19.33
C PRO A 23 8.71 26.56 20.47
N SER A 24 9.23 25.54 21.16
CA SER A 24 10.31 25.71 22.13
C SER A 24 11.64 25.86 21.38
N GLU A 25 12.17 27.07 21.40
CA GLU A 25 13.54 27.38 21.04
C GLU A 25 14.46 26.88 22.17
N GLY A 26 15.20 25.81 21.89
CA GLY A 26 16.19 25.21 22.77
C GLY A 26 17.59 25.45 22.22
N SER A 27 18.33 26.30 22.92
CA SER A 27 19.67 26.76 22.61
C SER A 27 20.74 25.66 22.70
N ALA A 28 21.71 25.75 21.79
CA ALA A 28 23.13 25.45 21.92
C ALA A 28 23.58 24.20 22.72
N SER A 29 24.22 23.26 22.01
CA SER A 29 25.54 22.79 22.44
C SER A 29 26.38 22.38 21.23
N SER A 30 27.47 23.12 21.06
CA SER A 30 28.72 22.71 20.45
C SER A 30 29.26 21.44 21.12
N ASP A 31 29.78 20.48 20.36
CA ASP A 31 31.22 20.18 20.32
C ASP A 31 31.48 18.82 19.64
N SER A 32 32.33 18.90 18.62
CA SER A 32 33.40 17.98 18.24
C SER A 32 33.21 16.46 18.07
N SER A 33 34.06 15.98 17.16
CA SER A 33 34.65 14.66 17.04
C SER A 33 33.93 13.63 16.16
N GLY A 34 34.33 13.69 14.89
CA GLY A 34 34.77 12.56 14.07
C GLY A 34 34.22 11.17 14.35
N SER A 35 33.54 10.62 13.35
CA SER A 35 33.66 9.20 13.01
C SER A 35 33.30 9.00 11.54
N SER A 36 34.34 8.86 10.72
CA SER A 36 34.24 8.23 9.40
C SER A 36 33.76 6.79 9.55
N PRO A 37 32.70 6.34 8.89
CA PRO A 37 32.53 4.92 8.63
C PRO A 37 33.27 4.59 7.33
N SER A 38 34.56 4.31 7.47
CA SER A 38 35.25 3.43 6.53
C SER A 38 34.80 1.99 6.81
N GLY A 39 33.90 1.49 5.97
CA GLY A 39 33.47 0.08 5.97
C GLY A 39 32.47 -0.10 4.84
N GLY A 40 32.85 -0.58 3.66
CA GLY A 40 33.40 -1.93 3.53
C GLY A 40 32.32 -2.98 3.76
N GLY A 41 31.12 -2.77 3.21
CA GLY A 41 29.97 -3.69 3.31
C GLY A 41 29.62 -4.32 1.97
N SER A 42 30.61 -4.87 1.27
CA SER A 42 30.42 -5.75 0.10
C SER A 42 29.85 -7.08 0.57
N ALA A 43 28.55 -7.17 0.81
CA ALA A 43 27.89 -8.45 1.06
C ALA A 43 26.40 -8.37 0.71
N GLN A 44 26.08 -8.32 -0.60
CA GLN A 44 24.78 -8.85 -1.00
C GLN A 44 24.84 -10.39 -0.99
N PRO A 45 23.89 -11.04 -0.31
CA PRO A 45 23.89 -12.47 -0.06
C PRO A 45 23.52 -13.25 -1.32
N GLY A 46 24.22 -14.37 -1.53
CA GLY A 46 23.94 -15.30 -2.61
C GLY A 46 22.48 -15.73 -2.64
N ARG A 47 21.91 -15.75 -3.84
CA ARG A 47 20.69 -16.50 -4.14
C ARG A 47 20.89 -17.14 -5.50
N LYS A 48 21.00 -18.47 -5.47
CA LYS A 48 21.17 -19.38 -6.61
C LYS A 48 20.37 -18.92 -7.83
N ALA A 49 21.03 -18.83 -8.97
CA ALA A 49 20.38 -18.89 -10.28
C ALA A 49 19.76 -20.29 -10.42
N GLY A 50 18.54 -20.43 -9.91
CA GLY A 50 17.68 -21.59 -10.11
C GLY A 50 17.34 -21.72 -11.59
N LYS A 51 18.03 -22.66 -12.22
CA LYS A 51 17.69 -23.34 -13.46
C LYS A 51 16.24 -23.86 -13.42
N GLY A 52 15.51 -23.73 -14.52
CA GLY A 52 14.20 -24.40 -14.69
C GLY A 52 13.20 -23.58 -15.49
N ASP A 53 13.22 -23.79 -16.81
CA ASP A 53 12.07 -23.61 -17.69
C ASP A 53 10.89 -24.47 -17.19
N ASP A 54 9.69 -23.91 -17.16
CA ASP A 54 8.44 -24.68 -17.02
C ASP A 54 7.35 -24.00 -17.86
N SER A 55 7.64 -23.99 -19.16
CA SER A 55 6.71 -23.78 -20.25
C SER A 55 5.78 -25.00 -20.36
N LYS A 56 4.93 -25.26 -19.35
CA LYS A 56 3.82 -26.20 -19.52
C LYS A 56 2.70 -25.93 -18.51
N GLY A 57 1.49 -25.72 -19.03
CA GLY A 57 0.24 -25.89 -18.30
C GLY A 57 -0.28 -24.68 -17.54
N LYS A 58 -0.39 -23.51 -18.17
CA LYS A 58 -0.99 -22.34 -17.51
C LYS A 58 -1.99 -21.68 -18.44
N ASN A 59 -3.25 -21.69 -18.01
CA ASN A 59 -4.39 -21.14 -18.71
C ASN A 59 -4.08 -19.72 -19.21
N PRO A 60 -4.45 -19.36 -20.45
CA PRO A 60 -4.10 -18.07 -21.03
C PRO A 60 -4.74 -16.95 -20.20
N ASN A 61 -3.93 -16.23 -19.43
CA ASN A 61 -4.37 -15.02 -18.74
C ASN A 61 -4.14 -13.78 -19.62
N SER A 62 -4.96 -12.76 -19.41
CA SER A 62 -4.85 -11.47 -20.09
C SER A 62 -4.14 -10.42 -19.24
N VAL A 63 -3.70 -10.77 -18.03
CA VAL A 63 -3.09 -9.85 -17.05
C VAL A 63 -1.90 -9.11 -17.65
N ARG A 64 -0.98 -9.84 -18.31
CA ARG A 64 0.20 -9.23 -18.94
C ARG A 64 -0.19 -8.26 -20.06
N LYS A 65 -1.18 -8.62 -20.88
CA LYS A 65 -1.65 -7.79 -22.00
C LYS A 65 -2.24 -6.48 -21.48
N ILE A 66 -3.17 -6.59 -20.53
CA ILE A 66 -3.86 -5.44 -19.92
C ILE A 66 -2.88 -4.53 -19.18
N ARG A 67 -1.85 -5.09 -18.53
CA ARG A 67 -0.81 -4.29 -17.90
C ARG A 67 -0.04 -3.44 -18.92
N ILE A 68 0.34 -4.04 -20.06
CA ILE A 68 1.08 -3.36 -21.13
C ILE A 68 0.19 -2.30 -21.81
N GLU A 69 -1.08 -2.63 -22.09
CA GLU A 69 -2.07 -1.69 -22.65
C GLU A 69 -2.23 -0.45 -21.76
N ARG A 70 -2.15 -0.61 -20.44
CA ARG A 70 -2.19 0.50 -19.47
C ARG A 70 -0.83 1.13 -19.17
N MET A 71 0.21 0.80 -19.94
CA MET A 71 1.57 1.31 -19.78
C MET A 71 2.17 1.13 -18.38
N MET A 72 1.73 0.11 -17.63
CA MET A 72 2.24 -0.14 -16.28
C MET A 72 3.43 -1.10 -16.30
N SER A 73 4.46 -0.81 -15.51
CA SER A 73 5.52 -1.79 -15.26
C SER A 73 5.05 -2.89 -14.29
N LYS A 74 5.73 -4.05 -14.24
CA LYS A 74 5.42 -5.12 -13.28
C LYS A 74 5.50 -4.62 -11.82
N ALA A 75 6.54 -3.84 -11.53
CA ALA A 75 6.75 -3.24 -10.21
C ALA A 75 5.67 -2.22 -9.86
N GLU A 76 5.18 -1.46 -10.85
CA GLU A 76 4.09 -0.51 -10.65
C GLU A 76 2.77 -1.19 -10.36
N LEU A 77 2.40 -2.23 -11.12
CA LEU A 77 1.20 -3.02 -10.84
C LEU A 77 1.27 -3.65 -9.44
N ALA A 78 2.44 -4.18 -9.07
CA ALA A 78 2.66 -4.76 -7.75
C ALA A 78 2.46 -3.72 -6.61
N ARG A 79 3.01 -2.51 -6.78
CA ARG A 79 2.83 -1.41 -5.82
C ARG A 79 1.38 -0.98 -5.70
N ARG A 80 0.67 -0.80 -6.83
CA ARG A 80 -0.75 -0.43 -6.82
C ARG A 80 -1.65 -1.50 -6.18
N ALA A 81 -1.34 -2.77 -6.41
CA ALA A 81 -2.10 -3.90 -5.86
C ALA A 81 -1.71 -4.27 -4.42
N ASN A 82 -0.71 -3.62 -3.81
CA ASN A 82 -0.11 -4.02 -2.53
C ASN A 82 0.32 -5.51 -2.54
N LEU A 83 1.05 -5.91 -3.58
CA LEU A 83 1.57 -7.25 -3.78
C LEU A 83 3.09 -7.22 -4.05
N SER A 84 3.74 -8.37 -3.92
CA SER A 84 5.14 -8.51 -4.35
C SER A 84 5.23 -8.67 -5.86
N VAL A 85 6.32 -8.16 -6.45
CA VAL A 85 6.62 -8.32 -7.89
C VAL A 85 6.62 -9.80 -8.30
N LEU A 86 7.17 -10.67 -7.44
CA LEU A 86 7.19 -12.13 -7.65
C LEU A 86 5.77 -12.73 -7.73
N THR A 87 4.80 -12.16 -7.00
CA THR A 87 3.41 -12.61 -7.07
C THR A 87 2.78 -12.23 -8.40
N ILE A 88 2.99 -11.00 -8.87
CA ILE A 88 2.55 -10.57 -10.20
C ILE A 88 3.21 -11.42 -11.30
N ASP A 89 4.50 -11.70 -11.19
CA ASP A 89 5.22 -12.55 -12.16
C ASP A 89 4.65 -13.96 -12.26
N ARG A 90 4.24 -14.56 -11.13
CA ARG A 90 3.57 -15.86 -11.12
C ARG A 90 2.18 -15.76 -11.75
N VAL A 91 1.40 -14.74 -11.39
CA VAL A 91 0.06 -14.54 -11.94
C VAL A 91 0.12 -14.31 -13.46
N GLU A 92 1.05 -13.51 -13.97
CA GLU A 92 1.25 -13.31 -15.42
C GLU A 92 1.67 -14.59 -16.15
N LYS A 93 2.40 -15.48 -15.48
CA LYS A 93 2.72 -16.81 -16.02
C LYS A 93 1.51 -17.75 -16.02
N GLY A 94 0.39 -17.37 -15.40
CA GLY A 94 -0.84 -18.14 -15.30
C GLY A 94 -0.85 -19.16 -14.17
N PHE A 95 -0.02 -18.95 -13.15
CA PHE A 95 -0.18 -19.64 -11.89
C PHE A 95 -1.39 -19.10 -11.14
N GLY A 96 -2.07 -20.01 -10.45
CA GLY A 96 -3.25 -19.68 -9.69
C GLY A 96 -3.00 -18.73 -8.51
N CYS A 97 -4.02 -18.00 -8.12
CA CYS A 97 -3.96 -17.06 -6.99
C CYS A 97 -5.29 -16.94 -6.22
N ARG A 98 -5.17 -16.52 -4.96
CA ARG A 98 -6.31 -16.35 -4.05
C ARG A 98 -7.24 -15.24 -4.56
N MET A 99 -8.54 -15.35 -4.26
CA MET A 99 -9.53 -14.32 -4.63
C MET A 99 -9.18 -12.91 -4.14
N ASN A 100 -8.57 -12.79 -2.96
CA ASN A 100 -8.10 -11.49 -2.45
C ASN A 100 -7.04 -10.88 -3.39
N THR A 101 -6.11 -11.70 -3.89
CA THR A 101 -5.09 -11.28 -4.87
C THR A 101 -5.74 -10.89 -6.19
N LYS A 102 -6.72 -11.67 -6.69
CA LYS A 102 -7.47 -11.34 -7.91
C LYS A 102 -8.18 -9.98 -7.78
N ARG A 103 -8.87 -9.73 -6.66
CA ARG A 103 -9.52 -8.44 -6.36
C ARG A 103 -8.52 -7.28 -6.37
N LYS A 104 -7.41 -7.40 -5.65
CA LYS A 104 -6.37 -6.37 -5.59
C LYS A 104 -5.78 -6.03 -6.96
N ILE A 105 -5.57 -7.04 -7.81
CA ILE A 105 -5.06 -6.84 -9.18
C ILE A 105 -6.12 -6.14 -10.04
N LEU A 106 -7.40 -6.53 -9.94
CA LEU A 106 -8.48 -5.87 -10.68
C LEU A 106 -8.62 -4.40 -10.27
N GLU A 107 -8.59 -4.11 -8.97
CA GLU A 107 -8.62 -2.74 -8.44
C GLU A 107 -7.42 -1.91 -8.92
N ALA A 108 -6.21 -2.48 -8.88
CA ALA A 108 -4.99 -1.82 -9.38
C ALA A 108 -5.02 -1.55 -10.90
N LEU A 109 -5.72 -2.41 -11.63
CA LEU A 109 -5.98 -2.25 -13.05
C LEU A 109 -7.17 -1.29 -13.31
N GLY A 110 -7.96 -0.90 -12.32
CA GLY A 110 -9.17 -0.12 -12.53
C GLY A 110 -10.25 -0.91 -13.27
N LEU A 111 -10.38 -2.20 -12.96
CA LEU A 111 -11.39 -3.10 -13.50
C LEU A 111 -12.37 -3.54 -12.42
N SER A 112 -13.58 -3.92 -12.85
CA SER A 112 -14.60 -4.42 -11.95
C SER A 112 -14.38 -5.90 -11.59
N LEU A 113 -15.04 -6.40 -10.55
CA LEU A 113 -15.02 -7.83 -10.23
C LEU A 113 -15.67 -8.69 -11.31
N ALA A 114 -16.56 -8.12 -12.13
CA ALA A 114 -17.17 -8.81 -13.27
C ALA A 114 -16.16 -9.11 -14.38
N ASP A 115 -15.12 -8.28 -14.52
CA ASP A 115 -14.03 -8.49 -15.48
C ASP A 115 -13.09 -9.63 -15.10
N ARG A 116 -13.26 -10.26 -13.92
CA ARG A 116 -12.40 -11.37 -13.46
C ARG A 116 -12.23 -12.44 -14.53
N VAL A 117 -13.32 -12.86 -15.15
CA VAL A 117 -13.31 -13.93 -16.16
C VAL A 117 -12.51 -13.53 -17.40
N ARG A 118 -12.63 -12.26 -17.83
CA ARG A 118 -11.86 -11.71 -18.96
C ARG A 118 -10.35 -11.59 -18.65
N VAL A 119 -10.01 -11.29 -17.40
CA VAL A 119 -8.62 -11.04 -16.97
C VAL A 119 -7.88 -12.33 -16.65
N PHE A 120 -8.51 -13.25 -15.91
CA PHE A 120 -7.91 -14.47 -15.38
C PHE A 120 -8.38 -15.77 -16.09
N GLY A 121 -9.43 -15.71 -16.91
CA GLY A 121 -10.04 -16.89 -17.54
C GLY A 121 -11.17 -17.52 -16.72
N GLU A 122 -11.89 -18.47 -17.33
CA GLU A 122 -13.02 -19.20 -16.71
C GLU A 122 -12.58 -20.34 -15.77
N GLU A 123 -11.37 -20.86 -15.92
CA GLU A 123 -10.91 -22.07 -15.22
C GLU A 123 -10.05 -21.82 -13.97
N GLU A 124 -10.39 -20.83 -13.14
CA GLU A 124 -9.70 -20.68 -11.83
C GLU A 124 -10.46 -19.89 -10.75
#